data_AF-A0A426QJD2-F1
#
_entry.id   AF-A0A426QJD2-F1
#
_cell.length_a   1.000
_cell.length_b   1.000
_cell.length_c   1.000
_cell.angle_alpha   90.00
_cell.angle_beta   90.00
_cell.angle_gamma   90.00
#
_symmetry.space_group_name_H-M   'P 1'
#
loop_
_entity.id
_entity.type
_entity.pdbx_description
1 polymer ?
#
loop_
_entity_poly.entity_id
_entity_poly.type
_entity_poly.pdbx_seq_one_letter_code
_entity_poly.pdbx_strand_id
1 'polypeptide(L)'
;MAAQAADKYWIGNDGAWTDPGNWDPYGIPNWDNVYLTQADSVNRTIRVMDTGSYLPSIGALYIDAIGSGAITLEQSGNVLFADRVDVGVAGAASYRHTGGELHVMDALTLGQQSGSRGEYILSESDTGWSDLRTWETVVGGAGQGLFSQSGGHHSTDRLLVGSEAGSNGTYRHQNGDVCCLGVDGRPSDRQLRPL
;
A
#
# COMPACT_ATOMS: atom_id res chain seq x y z
N MET A 1 15.88 18.05 17.14
CA MET A 1 15.18 18.45 15.91
C MET A 1 15.04 17.20 15.08
N ALA A 2 13.82 16.68 14.92
CA ALA A 2 13.59 15.60 13.95
C ALA A 2 13.87 16.20 12.58
N ALA A 3 14.78 15.61 11.81
CA ALA A 3 14.97 15.99 10.42
C ALA A 3 13.65 15.72 9.70
N GLN A 4 13.10 16.73 9.05
CA GLN A 4 11.89 16.59 8.24
C GLN A 4 12.20 15.62 7.10
N ALA A 5 11.33 14.63 6.88
CA ALA A 5 11.33 13.78 5.69
C ALA A 5 11.48 14.67 4.44
N ALA A 6 12.44 14.36 3.55
CA ALA A 6 12.49 15.04 2.26
C ALA A 6 11.49 14.39 1.30
N ASP A 7 11.18 15.06 0.18
CA ASP A 7 10.25 14.50 -0.80
C ASP A 7 11.02 13.71 -1.88
N LYS A 8 10.47 12.55 -2.26
CA LYS A 8 10.97 11.65 -3.31
C LYS A 8 9.87 11.37 -4.32
N TYR A 9 10.17 11.63 -5.58
CA TYR A 9 9.25 11.47 -6.69
C TYR A 9 9.67 10.31 -7.56
N TRP A 10 8.71 9.46 -7.91
CA TRP A 10 8.93 8.45 -8.94
C TRP A 10 8.95 9.09 -10.32
N ILE A 11 10.06 8.94 -11.04
CA ILE A 11 10.25 9.43 -12.41
C ILE A 11 10.35 8.31 -13.44
N GLY A 12 10.37 7.05 -12.98
CA GLY A 12 10.36 5.88 -13.84
C GLY A 12 9.04 5.70 -14.58
N ASN A 13 9.05 4.87 -15.63
CA ASN A 13 7.83 4.26 -16.14
C ASN A 13 7.49 3.05 -15.24
N ASP A 14 7.31 1.88 -15.83
CA ASP A 14 7.36 0.62 -15.11
C ASP A 14 8.78 0.37 -14.57
N GLY A 15 8.91 -0.01 -13.30
CA GLY A 15 10.24 -0.20 -12.73
C GLY A 15 10.25 -0.76 -11.32
N ALA A 16 11.44 -1.13 -10.87
CA ALA A 16 11.68 -1.59 -9.51
C ALA A 16 11.85 -0.41 -8.56
N TRP A 17 11.17 -0.45 -7.41
CA TRP A 17 11.31 0.53 -6.33
C TRP A 17 12.78 0.69 -5.90
N THR A 18 13.54 -0.40 -5.94
CA THR A 18 14.93 -0.45 -5.48
C THR A 18 15.95 0.12 -6.48
N ASP A 19 15.55 0.49 -7.69
CA ASP A 19 16.44 1.13 -8.66
C ASP A 19 16.53 2.64 -8.35
N PRO A 20 17.72 3.13 -7.92
CA PRO A 20 17.94 4.54 -7.61
C PRO A 20 17.63 5.50 -8.76
N GLY A 21 17.73 5.04 -10.02
CA GLY A 21 17.51 5.85 -11.21
C GLY A 21 16.04 6.17 -11.49
N ASN A 22 15.11 5.48 -10.83
CA ASN A 22 13.68 5.76 -10.94
C ASN A 22 13.18 6.84 -9.97
N TRP A 23 14.08 7.43 -9.18
CA TRP A 23 13.74 8.41 -8.15
C TRP A 23 14.40 9.77 -8.42
N ASP A 24 13.63 10.83 -8.16
CA ASP A 24 14.13 12.20 -8.08
C ASP A 24 13.82 12.79 -6.69
N PRO A 25 14.81 13.35 -5.97
CA PRO A 25 16.24 13.30 -6.26
C PRO A 25 16.77 11.87 -6.34
N TYR A 26 17.89 11.64 -7.04
CA TYR A 26 18.48 10.30 -7.23
C TYR A 26 18.67 9.53 -5.91
N GLY A 27 18.38 8.22 -5.92
CA GLY A 27 18.47 7.35 -4.74
C GLY A 27 17.10 6.88 -4.25
N ILE A 28 17.05 5.67 -3.70
CA ILE A 28 15.81 5.13 -3.14
C ILE A 28 15.34 5.97 -1.92
N PRO A 29 14.03 6.04 -1.65
CA PRO A 29 13.49 6.72 -0.48
C PRO A 29 14.04 6.20 0.85
N ASN A 30 14.35 7.11 1.78
CA ASN A 30 14.81 6.79 3.13
C ASN A 30 14.37 7.85 4.13
N TRP A 31 13.35 7.53 4.93
CA TRP A 31 12.58 8.46 5.77
C TRP A 31 11.89 9.58 5.00
N ASP A 32 11.81 9.46 3.68
CA ASP A 32 11.24 10.47 2.78
C ASP A 32 9.73 10.32 2.62
N ASN A 33 9.04 11.41 2.25
CA ASN A 33 7.71 11.32 1.67
C ASN A 33 7.82 10.88 0.22
N VAL A 34 7.06 9.87 -0.15
CA VAL A 34 7.11 9.24 -1.46
C VAL A 34 5.90 9.61 -2.29
N TYR A 35 6.15 10.07 -3.50
CA TYR A 35 5.13 10.48 -4.46
C TYR A 35 5.22 9.60 -5.71
N LEU A 36 4.27 8.67 -5.82
CA LEU A 36 3.98 7.93 -7.04
C LEU A 36 2.84 8.67 -7.75
N THR A 37 3.17 9.70 -8.52
CA THR A 37 2.17 10.57 -9.15
C THR A 37 2.36 10.65 -10.66
N GLN A 38 1.26 10.75 -11.40
CA GLN A 38 1.30 11.00 -12.85
C GLN A 38 0.10 11.80 -13.34
N ALA A 39 0.28 12.53 -14.44
CA ALA A 39 -0.76 13.37 -15.05
C ALA A 39 -0.99 13.06 -16.55
N ASP A 40 -0.31 12.05 -17.10
CA ASP A 40 -0.41 11.67 -18.51
C ASP A 40 -1.29 10.42 -18.72
N SER A 41 -1.30 9.91 -19.95
CA SER A 41 -2.09 8.72 -20.34
C SER A 41 -1.33 7.41 -20.22
N VAL A 42 -0.10 7.42 -19.70
CA VAL A 42 0.76 6.24 -19.65
C VAL A 42 0.49 5.48 -18.36
N ASN A 43 0.27 4.17 -18.49
CA ASN A 43 0.16 3.32 -17.30
C ASN A 43 1.54 3.06 -16.72
N ARG A 44 1.68 3.15 -15.40
CA ARG A 44 2.92 2.89 -14.67
C ARG A 44 2.71 1.88 -13.55
N THR A 45 3.62 0.92 -13.49
CA THR A 45 3.66 -0.13 -12.48
C THR A 45 4.99 -0.10 -11.73
N ILE A 46 4.94 0.32 -10.47
CA ILE A 46 6.08 0.36 -9.56
C ILE A 46 6.10 -0.96 -8.78
N ARG A 47 7.26 -1.59 -8.65
CA ARG A 47 7.38 -2.94 -8.09
C ARG A 47 8.28 -2.98 -6.86
N VAL A 48 7.71 -3.39 -5.73
CA VAL A 48 8.43 -3.77 -4.51
C VAL A 48 8.49 -5.31 -4.49
N MET A 49 9.66 -5.83 -4.82
CA MET A 49 9.93 -7.27 -4.94
C MET A 49 10.81 -7.74 -3.79
N ASP A 50 10.77 -9.02 -3.44
CA ASP A 50 11.73 -9.58 -2.48
C ASP A 50 13.16 -9.48 -3.02
N THR A 51 14.01 -8.77 -2.30
CA THR A 51 15.43 -8.61 -2.61
C THR A 51 16.34 -9.26 -1.57
N GLY A 52 15.76 -9.95 -0.58
CA GLY A 52 16.47 -10.47 0.59
C GLY A 52 16.98 -9.39 1.55
N SER A 53 16.55 -8.13 1.37
CA SER A 53 16.95 -6.98 2.18
C SER A 53 15.74 -6.16 2.59
N TYR A 54 15.76 -5.61 3.80
CA TYR A 54 14.73 -4.67 4.26
C TYR A 54 14.82 -3.35 3.48
N LEU A 55 13.67 -2.79 3.12
CA LEU A 55 13.61 -1.43 2.60
C LEU A 55 13.75 -0.44 3.77
N PRO A 56 14.37 0.73 3.55
CA PRO A 56 14.30 1.83 4.50
C PRO A 56 12.83 2.20 4.78
N SER A 57 12.54 2.62 6.02
CA SER A 57 11.25 3.23 6.35
C SER A 57 11.03 4.48 5.52
N ILE A 58 9.78 4.80 5.22
CA ILE A 58 9.36 6.04 4.56
C ILE A 58 8.38 6.79 5.45
N GLY A 59 8.24 8.10 5.21
CA GLY A 59 7.21 8.92 5.85
C GLY A 59 5.83 8.60 5.26
N ALA A 60 5.28 9.52 4.47
CA ALA A 60 4.04 9.25 3.75
C ALA A 60 4.30 8.62 2.38
N LEU A 61 3.42 7.72 1.93
CA LEU A 61 3.35 7.23 0.55
C LEU A 61 2.06 7.72 -0.10
N TYR A 62 2.20 8.51 -1.16
CA TYR A 62 1.10 9.00 -1.98
C TYR A 62 1.12 8.30 -3.34
N ILE A 63 0.03 7.63 -3.69
CA ILE A 63 -0.16 7.01 -4.99
C ILE A 63 -1.35 7.68 -5.67
N ASP A 64 -1.11 8.44 -6.73
CA ASP A 64 -2.14 9.31 -7.30
C ASP A 64 -1.93 9.60 -8.80
N ALA A 65 -2.79 9.05 -9.67
CA ALA A 65 -2.86 9.46 -11.07
C ALA A 65 -4.02 10.42 -11.28
N ILE A 66 -3.69 11.68 -11.60
CA ILE A 66 -4.67 12.69 -12.03
C ILE A 66 -4.87 12.71 -13.55
N GLY A 67 -4.01 12.00 -14.28
CA GLY A 67 -4.13 11.75 -15.72
C GLY A 67 -5.11 10.62 -16.06
N SER A 68 -5.15 10.23 -17.33
CA SER A 68 -5.98 9.10 -17.79
C SER A 68 -5.26 7.75 -17.72
N GLY A 69 -3.93 7.75 -17.56
CA GLY A 69 -3.17 6.54 -17.29
C GLY A 69 -3.36 6.09 -15.84
N ALA A 70 -3.20 4.79 -15.61
CA ALA A 70 -3.21 4.20 -14.28
C ALA A 70 -1.83 4.24 -13.61
N ILE A 71 -1.80 4.42 -12.29
CA ILE A 71 -0.61 4.18 -11.48
C ILE A 71 -0.88 3.05 -10.48
N THR A 72 0.02 2.08 -10.47
CA THR A 72 -0.09 0.87 -9.66
C THR A 72 1.20 0.63 -8.90
N LEU A 73 1.10 0.39 -7.59
CA LEU A 73 2.19 -0.18 -6.80
C LEU A 73 1.94 -1.67 -6.58
N GLU A 74 2.86 -2.52 -7.01
CA GLU A 74 2.84 -3.96 -6.80
C GLU A 74 3.86 -4.33 -5.73
N GLN A 75 3.39 -4.80 -4.58
CA GLN A 75 4.22 -5.40 -3.55
C GLN A 75 4.07 -6.92 -3.58
N SER A 76 5.15 -7.61 -3.94
CA SER A 76 5.23 -9.07 -3.97
C SER A 76 6.25 -9.65 -2.98
N GLY A 77 6.94 -8.79 -2.24
CA GLY A 77 7.91 -9.17 -1.21
C GLY A 77 8.42 -7.98 -0.41
N ASN A 78 9.52 -8.18 0.31
CA ASN A 78 10.11 -7.24 1.29
C ASN A 78 9.13 -6.83 2.43
N VAL A 79 9.69 -6.12 3.41
CA VAL A 79 8.91 -5.37 4.40
C VAL A 79 9.03 -3.88 4.07
N LEU A 80 7.88 -3.20 3.98
CA LEU A 80 7.79 -1.76 3.83
C LEU A 80 7.14 -1.16 5.07
N PHE A 81 7.83 -0.20 5.70
CA PHE A 81 7.31 0.60 6.80
C PHE A 81 6.98 1.99 6.27
N ALA A 82 5.76 2.45 6.49
CA ALA A 82 5.31 3.80 6.17
C ALA A 82 4.59 4.40 7.37
N ASP A 83 4.73 5.70 7.60
CA ASP A 83 3.91 6.40 8.58
C ASP A 83 2.46 6.45 8.09
N ARG A 84 2.26 6.77 6.80
CA ARG A 84 0.94 6.89 6.17
C ARG A 84 0.96 6.39 4.74
N VAL A 85 -0.14 5.82 4.27
CA VAL A 85 -0.32 5.43 2.87
C VAL A 85 -1.65 5.96 2.36
N ASP A 86 -1.61 6.77 1.31
CA ASP A 86 -2.81 7.25 0.61
C ASP A 86 -2.81 6.73 -0.83
N VAL A 87 -3.90 6.06 -1.20
CA VAL A 87 -4.11 5.53 -2.55
C VAL A 87 -5.31 6.22 -3.18
N GLY A 88 -5.09 6.94 -4.27
CA GLY A 88 -6.09 7.80 -4.91
C GLY A 88 -6.37 9.01 -4.03
N VAL A 89 -5.47 10.00 -4.07
CA VAL A 89 -5.59 11.21 -3.27
C VAL A 89 -6.63 12.14 -3.91
N ALA A 90 -6.30 12.70 -5.07
CA ALA A 90 -7.21 13.51 -5.89
C ALA A 90 -7.67 12.78 -7.15
N GLY A 91 -6.86 11.84 -7.64
CA GLY A 91 -7.09 11.04 -8.83
C GLY A 91 -7.38 9.57 -8.51
N ALA A 92 -6.94 8.69 -9.40
CA ALA A 92 -7.10 7.25 -9.27
C ALA A 92 -5.76 6.55 -9.03
N ALA A 93 -5.74 5.52 -8.19
CA ALA A 93 -4.56 4.66 -8.04
C ALA A 93 -4.93 3.28 -7.52
N SER A 94 -4.00 2.33 -7.69
CA SER A 94 -4.13 1.00 -7.11
C SER A 94 -2.87 0.53 -6.39
N TYR A 95 -3.07 -0.22 -5.30
CA TYR A 95 -2.04 -0.93 -4.58
C TYR A 95 -2.37 -2.43 -4.63
N ARG A 96 -1.46 -3.24 -5.18
CA ARG A 96 -1.57 -4.70 -5.24
C ARG A 96 -0.56 -5.31 -4.30
N HIS A 97 -1.05 -5.80 -3.17
CA HIS A 97 -0.24 -6.47 -2.15
C HIS A 97 -0.47 -7.97 -2.27
N THR A 98 0.48 -8.63 -2.94
CA THR A 98 0.45 -10.07 -3.19
C THR A 98 1.55 -10.82 -2.47
N GLY A 99 2.43 -10.15 -1.70
CA GLY A 99 3.43 -10.79 -0.84
C GLY A 99 4.25 -9.77 -0.07
N GLY A 100 4.94 -10.21 0.98
CA GLY A 100 5.70 -9.33 1.87
C GLY A 100 4.86 -8.79 3.03
N GLU A 101 5.37 -7.74 3.67
CA GLU A 101 4.66 -7.06 4.76
C GLU A 101 4.59 -5.56 4.50
N LEU A 102 3.44 -4.95 4.79
CA LEU A 102 3.24 -3.51 4.82
C LEU A 102 2.79 -3.12 6.22
N HIS A 103 3.57 -2.26 6.87
CA HIS A 103 3.29 -1.73 8.20
C HIS A 103 3.03 -0.24 8.09
N VAL A 104 1.79 0.17 8.31
CA VAL A 104 1.35 1.57 8.29
C VAL A 104 1.10 2.05 9.71
N MET A 105 1.89 3.01 10.18
CA MET A 105 1.86 3.43 11.59
C MET A 105 0.66 4.29 11.96
N ASP A 106 0.10 5.03 10.99
CA ASP A 106 -1.06 5.92 11.18
C ASP A 106 -2.26 5.43 10.37
N ALA A 107 -2.36 5.83 9.09
CA ALA A 107 -3.55 5.53 8.29
C ALA A 107 -3.20 5.00 6.89
N LEU A 108 -3.91 3.95 6.47
CA LEU A 108 -4.11 3.59 5.08
C LEU A 108 -5.43 4.22 4.61
N THR A 109 -5.39 5.16 3.66
CA THR A 109 -6.60 5.81 3.12
C THR A 109 -6.79 5.49 1.64
N LEU A 110 -7.99 5.02 1.26
CA LEU A 110 -8.36 4.74 -0.12
C LEU A 110 -9.43 5.73 -0.59
N GLY A 111 -9.14 6.50 -1.64
CA GLY A 111 -10.05 7.52 -2.17
C GLY A 111 -10.21 8.69 -1.20
N GLN A 112 -9.15 9.48 -1.04
CA GLN A 112 -9.07 10.51 0.01
C GLN A 112 -10.00 11.70 -0.26
N GLN A 113 -10.01 12.25 -1.47
CA GLN A 113 -10.79 13.44 -1.83
C GLN A 113 -12.05 13.12 -2.64
N SER A 114 -13.00 14.05 -2.68
CA SER A 114 -14.18 13.92 -3.53
C SER A 114 -13.79 13.73 -5.01
N GLY A 115 -14.38 12.74 -5.67
CA GLY A 115 -14.07 12.38 -7.06
C GLY A 115 -12.86 11.45 -7.24
N SER A 116 -12.02 11.27 -6.23
CA SER A 116 -10.88 10.34 -6.27
C SER A 116 -11.31 8.87 -6.18
N ARG A 117 -10.42 7.97 -6.60
CA ARG A 117 -10.61 6.51 -6.49
C ARG A 117 -9.34 5.79 -6.02
N GLY A 118 -9.38 5.24 -4.83
CA GLY A 118 -8.33 4.36 -4.30
C GLY A 118 -8.74 2.90 -4.34
N GLU A 119 -7.85 2.03 -4.80
CA GLU A 119 -8.03 0.58 -4.74
C GLU A 119 -6.86 -0.10 -4.02
N TYR A 120 -7.18 -0.97 -3.07
CA TYR A 120 -6.21 -1.84 -2.42
C TYR A 120 -6.64 -3.29 -2.59
N ILE A 121 -5.74 -4.12 -3.11
CA ILE A 121 -5.96 -5.55 -3.33
C ILE A 121 -4.98 -6.30 -2.45
N LEU A 122 -5.50 -7.02 -1.45
CA LEU A 122 -4.74 -7.94 -0.63
C LEU A 122 -5.06 -9.37 -1.06
N SER A 123 -4.05 -10.07 -1.58
CA SER A 123 -4.18 -11.48 -1.94
C SER A 123 -2.99 -12.27 -1.43
N GLU A 124 -3.12 -13.58 -1.32
CA GLU A 124 -1.98 -14.45 -1.05
C GLU A 124 -1.00 -14.47 -2.23
N SER A 125 0.28 -14.70 -1.93
CA SER A 125 1.27 -15.09 -2.94
C SER A 125 1.26 -16.60 -3.08
N ASP A 126 1.53 -17.11 -4.27
CA ASP A 126 1.91 -18.51 -4.45
C ASP A 126 3.26 -18.83 -3.76
N THR A 127 4.09 -17.82 -3.48
CA THR A 127 5.48 -17.97 -3.02
C THR A 127 5.74 -17.48 -1.60
N GLY A 128 4.74 -16.99 -0.88
CA GLY A 128 4.95 -16.31 0.40
C GLY A 128 3.67 -15.79 1.06
N TRP A 129 3.85 -15.13 2.21
CA TRP A 129 2.77 -14.52 2.98
C TRP A 129 2.60 -13.04 2.60
N SER A 130 1.37 -12.54 2.66
CA SER A 130 1.03 -11.12 2.48
C SER A 130 0.42 -10.62 3.78
N ASP A 131 1.05 -9.64 4.42
CA ASP A 131 0.60 -9.09 5.70
C ASP A 131 0.46 -7.59 5.64
N LEU A 132 -0.74 -7.08 5.94
CA LEU A 132 -1.02 -5.68 6.09
C LEU A 132 -1.32 -5.39 7.56
N ARG A 133 -0.51 -4.52 8.18
CA ARG A 133 -0.77 -3.97 9.51
C ARG A 133 -1.00 -2.48 9.40
N THR A 134 -2.11 -1.99 9.93
CA THR A 134 -2.44 -0.57 9.98
C THR A 134 -2.90 -0.20 11.37
N TRP A 135 -2.63 1.02 11.83
CA TRP A 135 -3.38 1.54 12.97
C TRP A 135 -4.82 1.84 12.55
N GLU A 136 -5.00 2.58 11.47
CA GLU A 136 -6.30 2.82 10.85
C GLU A 136 -6.31 2.45 9.37
N THR A 137 -7.39 1.83 8.92
CA THR A 137 -7.75 1.69 7.51
C THR A 137 -9.03 2.48 7.22
N VAL A 138 -8.96 3.43 6.30
CA VAL A 138 -10.09 4.21 5.79
C VAL A 138 -10.37 3.83 4.35
N VAL A 139 -11.52 3.21 4.10
CA VAL A 139 -11.98 2.84 2.76
C VAL A 139 -13.06 3.82 2.33
N GLY A 140 -12.73 4.72 1.41
CA GLY A 140 -13.61 5.80 0.99
C GLY A 140 -13.57 6.94 2.00
N GLY A 141 -12.53 7.77 1.91
CA GLY A 141 -12.35 8.99 2.70
C GLY A 141 -13.49 9.99 2.45
N ALA A 142 -13.25 10.92 1.52
CA ALA A 142 -14.29 11.70 0.84
C ALA A 142 -14.61 11.16 -0.57
N GLY A 143 -13.78 10.26 -1.09
CA GLY A 143 -13.89 9.70 -2.44
C GLY A 143 -14.44 8.28 -2.49
N GLN A 144 -14.02 7.54 -3.51
CA GLN A 144 -14.35 6.13 -3.70
C GLN A 144 -13.18 5.27 -3.24
N GLY A 145 -13.38 4.45 -2.22
CA GLY A 145 -12.39 3.48 -1.77
C GLY A 145 -12.87 2.06 -1.99
N LEU A 146 -11.99 1.21 -2.52
CA LEU A 146 -12.23 -0.22 -2.67
C LEU A 146 -11.09 -1.01 -2.03
N PHE A 147 -11.40 -1.75 -0.98
CA PHE A 147 -10.49 -2.75 -0.41
C PHE A 147 -10.99 -4.15 -0.77
N SER A 148 -10.16 -4.96 -1.41
CA SER A 148 -10.50 -6.33 -1.80
C SER A 148 -9.49 -7.31 -1.20
N GLN A 149 -9.96 -8.13 -0.28
CA GLN A 149 -9.18 -9.20 0.35
C GLN A 149 -9.64 -10.57 -0.17
N SER A 150 -8.74 -11.26 -0.85
CA SER A 150 -8.94 -12.64 -1.31
C SER A 150 -7.87 -13.60 -0.76
N GLY A 151 -7.04 -13.15 0.16
CA GLY A 151 -5.98 -13.90 0.82
C GLY A 151 -5.15 -12.97 1.71
N GLY A 152 -4.04 -13.47 2.27
CA GLY A 152 -3.21 -12.71 3.20
C GLY A 152 -3.92 -12.37 4.51
N HIS A 153 -3.24 -11.60 5.34
CA HIS A 153 -3.73 -11.17 6.66
C HIS A 153 -3.76 -9.65 6.75
N HIS A 154 -4.91 -9.13 7.17
CA HIS A 154 -5.11 -7.71 7.45
C HIS A 154 -5.39 -7.54 8.95
N SER A 155 -4.49 -6.85 9.64
CA SER A 155 -4.66 -6.42 11.02
C SER A 155 -4.79 -4.91 11.08
N THR A 156 -5.88 -4.44 11.68
CA THR A 156 -6.15 -3.01 11.87
C THR A 156 -6.82 -2.75 13.20
N ASP A 157 -6.47 -1.63 13.84
CA ASP A 157 -7.09 -1.23 15.11
C ASP A 157 -8.42 -0.52 14.86
N ARG A 158 -8.50 0.23 13.76
CA ARG A 158 -9.73 0.92 13.34
C ARG A 158 -9.97 0.79 11.85
N LEU A 159 -11.12 0.23 11.47
CA LEU A 159 -11.59 0.19 10.09
C LEU A 159 -12.79 1.12 9.90
N LEU A 160 -12.64 2.14 9.04
CA LEU A 160 -13.70 3.05 8.62
C LEU A 160 -14.06 2.79 7.15
N VAL A 161 -15.35 2.72 6.83
CA VAL A 161 -15.83 2.49 5.46
C VAL A 161 -16.88 3.54 5.12
N GLY A 162 -16.60 4.39 4.12
CA GLY A 162 -17.44 5.53 3.76
C GLY A 162 -17.42 6.61 4.84
N SER A 163 -16.25 7.19 5.10
CA SER A 163 -16.01 8.01 6.30
C SER A 163 -16.67 9.41 6.26
N GLU A 164 -16.80 10.01 5.08
CA GLU A 164 -17.40 11.35 4.92
C GLU A 164 -18.72 11.31 4.16
N ALA A 165 -19.53 12.36 4.31
CA ALA A 165 -20.81 12.49 3.60
C ALA A 165 -20.61 12.48 2.07
N GLY A 166 -21.24 11.53 1.38
CA GLY A 166 -21.13 11.37 -0.06
C GLY A 166 -19.94 10.51 -0.53
N SER A 167 -19.09 10.04 0.39
CA SER A 167 -18.07 9.04 0.07
C SER A 167 -18.68 7.67 -0.22
N ASN A 168 -17.94 6.80 -0.92
CA ASN A 168 -18.32 5.42 -1.16
C ASN A 168 -17.17 4.49 -0.82
N GLY A 169 -17.24 3.88 0.35
CA GLY A 169 -16.33 2.83 0.78
C GLY A 169 -16.90 1.45 0.50
N THR A 170 -16.09 0.55 -0.06
CA THR A 170 -16.43 -0.87 -0.21
C THR A 170 -15.28 -1.73 0.28
N TYR A 171 -15.52 -2.52 1.34
CA TYR A 171 -14.60 -3.57 1.79
C TYR A 171 -15.16 -4.94 1.38
N ARG A 172 -14.43 -5.68 0.56
CA ARG A 172 -14.78 -7.04 0.14
C ARG A 172 -13.82 -8.03 0.78
N HIS A 173 -14.39 -8.98 1.51
CA HIS A 173 -13.66 -10.12 2.06
C HIS A 173 -14.20 -11.40 1.43
N GLN A 174 -13.33 -12.13 0.73
CA GLN A 174 -13.68 -13.39 0.08
C GLN A 174 -12.93 -14.56 0.73
N ASN A 175 -11.68 -14.35 1.15
CA ASN A 175 -10.77 -15.30 1.77
C ASN A 175 -9.70 -14.53 2.56
N GLY A 176 -8.90 -15.22 3.37
CA GLY A 176 -7.87 -14.63 4.24
C GLY A 176 -8.39 -14.24 5.63
N ASP A 177 -7.51 -13.75 6.49
CA ASP A 177 -7.84 -13.43 7.88
C ASP A 177 -7.94 -11.91 8.08
N VAL A 178 -9.03 -11.46 8.73
CA VAL A 178 -9.19 -10.09 9.24
C VAL A 178 -9.16 -10.18 10.76
N CYS A 179 -8.10 -9.66 11.38
CA CYS A 179 -7.96 -9.68 12.83
C CYS A 179 -8.01 -8.25 13.39
N CYS A 180 -9.04 -7.96 14.18
CA CYS A 180 -8.98 -6.87 15.16
C CYS A 180 -8.21 -7.39 16.39
N LEU A 181 -7.26 -6.61 16.90
CA LEU A 181 -6.30 -7.04 17.93
C LEU A 181 -6.95 -7.86 19.06
N GLY A 182 -6.42 -9.07 19.28
CA GLY A 182 -6.84 -9.90 20.39
C GLY A 182 -6.35 -11.36 20.43
N VAL A 183 -5.21 -11.70 19.84
CA VAL A 183 -4.22 -12.73 20.27
C VAL A 183 -3.19 -12.90 19.15
N ASP A 184 -1.92 -13.11 19.52
CA ASP A 184 -0.86 -13.54 18.60
C ASP A 184 -1.28 -14.82 17.86
N GLY A 185 -1.81 -14.65 16.66
CA GLY A 185 -2.13 -15.71 15.72
C GLY A 185 -1.13 -15.71 14.57
N ARG A 186 0.18 -15.82 14.85
CA ARG A 186 1.04 -16.43 13.82
C ARG A 186 0.44 -17.80 13.54
N PRO A 187 0.25 -18.23 12.28
CA PRO A 187 0.11 -19.65 12.00
C PRO A 187 1.49 -20.29 12.20
N SER A 188 1.95 -20.36 13.45
CA SER A 188 3.09 -21.18 13.87
C SER A 188 2.71 -22.65 14.01
N ASP A 189 1.63 -23.10 13.37
CA ASP A 189 1.10 -24.45 13.52
C ASP A 189 0.80 -25.18 12.19
N ARG A 190 1.77 -25.15 11.26
CA ARG A 190 1.93 -26.25 10.31
C ARG A 190 3.37 -26.77 10.32
N GLN A 191 3.63 -27.69 11.25
CA GLN A 191 4.50 -28.83 10.98
C GLN A 191 3.94 -29.57 9.73
N LEU A 192 4.66 -30.21 8.82
CA LEU A 192 5.85 -31.07 8.91
C LEU A 192 6.54 -31.03 7.53
N ARG A 193 7.87 -30.88 7.48
CA ARG A 193 8.64 -31.30 6.29
C ARG A 193 8.90 -32.80 6.43
N PRO A 194 8.51 -33.66 5.47
CA PRO A 194 9.04 -35.01 5.42
C PRO A 194 10.54 -34.96 5.13
N LEU A 195 11.30 -35.80 5.82
CA LEU A 195 12.67 -36.17 5.45
C LEU A 195 12.67 -36.91 4.10
#